data_AF-A0A525IYP9-F1
#
_entry.id   AF-A0A525IYP9-F1
#
_cell.length_a   1.000
_cell.length_b   1.000
_cell.length_c   1.000
_cell.angle_alpha   90.00
_cell.angle_beta   90.00
_cell.angle_gamma   90.00
#
_symmetry.space_group_name_H-M   'P 1'
#
loop_
_entity.id
_entity.type
_entity.pdbx_description
1 polymer ?
#
loop_
_entity_poly.entity_id
_entity_poly.type
_entity_poly.pdbx_seq_one_letter_code
_entity_poly.pdbx_strand_id
1 'polypeptide(L)'
;MRDLDPRAHQSGDDVVFDFSIRVRHAATSDDVEDASRRWTRPQERIVRLGSIAIPRQSFLTQIALYDCEHMVFNPWNSLPEHRPLGNVNRMRLAVYLASRQYGGN
;
A
#
# COMPACT_ATOMS: atom_id res chain seq x y z
N MET A 1 14.51 1.65 6.76
CA MET A 1 13.50 2.69 6.46
C MET A 1 14.17 4.07 6.39
N ARG A 2 15.28 4.17 5.65
CA ARG A 2 15.85 5.45 5.19
C ARG A 2 15.63 5.64 3.68
N ASP A 3 15.29 4.55 3.00
CA ASP A 3 15.17 4.43 1.54
C ASP A 3 13.83 4.98 1.00
N LEU A 4 13.04 5.64 1.84
CA LEU A 4 11.75 6.25 1.47
C LEU A 4 11.69 7.75 1.75
N ASP A 5 12.78 8.38 2.23
CA ASP A 5 12.81 9.84 2.34
C ASP A 5 13.00 10.42 0.93
N PRO A 6 12.03 11.17 0.37
CA PRO A 6 12.17 11.79 -0.94
C PRO A 6 13.31 12.83 -0.99
N ARG A 7 13.79 13.31 0.17
CA ARG A 7 14.95 14.21 0.27
C ARG A 7 16.29 13.46 0.31
N ALA A 8 16.27 12.15 0.56
CA ALA A 8 17.47 11.30 0.52
C ALA A 8 17.81 10.82 -0.90
N HIS A 9 16.91 11.03 -1.86
CA HIS A 9 17.13 10.68 -3.27
C HIS A 9 17.50 11.93 -4.05
N GLN A 10 18.61 11.87 -4.80
CA GLN A 10 18.97 12.96 -5.70
C GLN A 10 17.92 13.06 -6.81
N SER A 11 17.46 14.27 -7.08
CA SER A 11 16.57 14.57 -8.20
C SER A 11 17.26 14.15 -9.51
N GLY A 12 16.82 13.05 -10.14
CA GLY A 12 17.42 12.63 -11.41
C GLY A 12 17.40 11.14 -11.72
N ASP A 13 17.20 10.28 -10.73
CA ASP A 13 17.28 8.83 -10.92
C ASP A 13 15.93 8.12 -10.77
N ASP A 14 15.81 6.97 -11.43
CA ASP A 14 14.71 6.04 -11.22
C ASP A 14 14.77 5.45 -9.80
N VAL A 15 13.60 5.21 -9.20
CA VAL A 15 13.50 4.58 -7.89
C VAL A 15 12.97 3.16 -8.07
N VAL A 16 13.69 2.17 -7.55
CA VAL A 16 13.30 0.75 -7.66
C VAL A 16 13.10 0.15 -6.28
N PHE A 17 11.90 -0.38 -6.04
CA PHE A 17 11.55 -1.07 -4.80
C PHE A 17 11.52 -2.58 -5.00
N ASP A 18 12.13 -3.32 -4.08
CA ASP A 18 11.92 -4.76 -3.97
C ASP A 18 10.55 -5.04 -3.36
N PHE A 19 9.69 -5.74 -4.10
CA PHE A 19 8.36 -6.10 -3.65
C PHE A 19 8.35 -7.54 -3.15
N SER A 20 8.13 -7.70 -1.84
CA SER A 20 8.13 -8.99 -1.15
C SER A 20 6.95 -9.11 -0.20
N ILE A 21 6.47 -10.34 0.00
CA ILE A 21 5.45 -10.67 0.99
C ILE A 21 6.02 -11.54 2.09
N ARG A 22 5.39 -11.53 3.26
CA ARG A 22 5.69 -12.45 4.36
C ARG A 22 4.60 -13.51 4.42
N VAL A 23 4.95 -14.75 4.09
CA VAL A 23 4.01 -15.87 4.12
C VAL A 23 3.95 -16.43 5.53
N ARG A 24 2.73 -16.52 6.06
CA ARG A 24 2.47 -17.04 7.40
C ARG A 24 2.19 -18.54 7.35
N HIS A 25 2.82 -19.28 8.25
CA HIS A 25 2.55 -20.70 8.45
C HIS A 25 1.52 -20.86 9.58
N ALA A 26 0.47 -21.67 9.37
CA ALA A 26 -0.60 -21.93 10.35
C ALA A 26 -1.26 -20.64 10.93
N ALA A 27 -1.69 -19.74 10.05
CA ALA A 27 -2.34 -18.49 10.44
C ALA A 27 -3.72 -18.70 11.08
N THR A 28 -4.01 -18.02 12.20
CA THR A 28 -5.37 -17.90 12.74
C THR A 28 -5.97 -16.53 12.37
N SER A 29 -7.28 -16.38 12.59
CA SER A 29 -8.01 -15.12 12.37
C SER A 29 -7.47 -13.98 13.24
N ASP A 30 -7.06 -14.27 14.47
CA ASP A 30 -6.70 -13.23 15.46
C ASP A 30 -5.42 -12.49 15.08
N ASP A 31 -4.54 -13.15 14.34
CA ASP A 31 -3.22 -12.61 13.98
C ASP A 31 -3.28 -11.41 13.02
N VAL A 32 -4.42 -11.17 12.35
CA VAL A 32 -4.65 -9.99 11.50
C VAL A 32 -5.48 -8.91 12.19
N GLU A 33 -5.94 -9.16 13.42
CA GLU A 33 -6.83 -8.24 14.14
C GLU A 33 -6.06 -7.14 14.87
N ASP A 34 -4.79 -7.37 15.19
CA ASP A 34 -3.89 -6.37 15.76
C ASP A 34 -2.89 -5.84 14.72
N ALA A 35 -3.20 -4.69 14.13
CA ALA A 35 -2.35 -4.02 13.15
C ALA A 35 -1.07 -3.41 13.76
N SER A 36 -0.94 -3.35 15.09
CA SER A 36 0.28 -2.84 15.77
C SER A 36 1.35 -3.92 15.95
N ARG A 37 0.96 -5.19 15.82
CA ARG A 37 1.84 -6.34 16.04
C ARG A 37 2.71 -6.61 14.82
N ARG A 38 4.03 -6.57 15.01
CA ARG A 38 4.99 -7.02 13.99
C ARG A 38 5.06 -8.55 13.92
N TRP A 39 5.07 -9.08 12.70
CA TRP A 39 5.32 -10.50 12.45
C TRP A 39 6.83 -10.77 12.43
N THR A 40 7.31 -11.52 13.41
CA THR A 40 8.75 -11.79 13.64
C THR A 40 9.06 -13.27 13.81
N ARG A 41 8.10 -14.18 13.56
CA ARG A 41 8.31 -15.61 13.85
C ARG A 41 9.35 -16.22 12.90
N PRO A 42 10.24 -17.11 13.39
CA PRO A 42 11.29 -17.72 12.56
C PRO A 42 10.78 -18.50 11.34
N GLN A 43 9.56 -19.05 11.41
CA GLN A 43 8.94 -19.85 10.34
C GLN A 43 8.32 -18.99 9.23
N GLU A 44 8.29 -17.66 9.39
CA GLU A 44 7.74 -16.75 8.38
C GLU A 44 8.74 -16.55 7.25
N ARG A 45 8.40 -17.07 6.07
CA ARG A 45 9.23 -16.92 4.88
C ARG A 45 8.91 -15.59 4.19
N ILE A 46 9.94 -14.79 3.93
CA ILE A 46 9.84 -13.67 2.99
C ILE A 46 9.95 -14.24 1.58
N VAL A 47 8.96 -13.95 0.73
CA VAL A 47 8.92 -14.35 -0.67
C VAL A 47 8.97 -13.09 -1.52
N ARG A 48 10.04 -12.93 -2.31
CA ARG A 48 10.15 -11.87 -3.30
C ARG A 48 9.21 -12.17 -4.46
N LEU A 49 8.38 -11.19 -4.83
CA LEU A 49 7.43 -11.31 -5.94
C LEU A 49 7.90 -10.54 -7.17
N GLY A 50 8.70 -9.50 -6.99
CA GLY A 50 9.24 -8.72 -8.10
C GLY A 50 9.87 -7.41 -7.65
N SER A 51 9.92 -6.45 -8.57
CA SER A 51 10.35 -5.08 -8.32
C SER A 51 9.33 -4.10 -8.87
N ILE A 52 9.13 -2.99 -8.17
CA ILE A 52 8.33 -1.85 -8.62
C ILE A 52 9.30 -0.76 -9.01
N ALA A 53 9.39 -0.43 -10.29
CA ALA A 53 10.20 0.67 -10.79
C ALA A 53 9.31 1.91 -10.97
N ILE A 54 9.71 3.02 -10.36
CA ILE A 54 9.13 4.33 -10.55
C ILE A 54 10.15 5.15 -11.35
N PRO A 55 9.92 5.36 -12.66
CA PRO A 55 10.85 6.11 -13.48
C PRO A 55 10.88 7.58 -13.08
N ARG A 56 11.98 8.25 -13.37
CA ARG A 56 12.07 9.71 -13.22
C ARG A 56 10.95 10.39 -14.01
N GLN A 57 10.27 11.31 -13.36
CA GLN A 57 9.17 12.07 -13.95
C GLN A 57 9.15 13.52 -13.46
N SER A 58 8.59 14.40 -14.29
CA SER A 58 8.29 15.78 -13.89
C SER A 58 6.90 15.83 -13.26
N PHE A 59 6.83 15.75 -11.93
CA PHE A 59 5.58 15.62 -11.18
C PHE A 59 5.04 16.94 -10.61
N LEU A 60 5.72 18.06 -10.85
CA LEU A 60 5.31 19.41 -10.40
C LEU A 60 4.65 20.24 -11.52
N THR A 61 4.29 19.61 -12.65
CA THR A 61 3.51 20.29 -13.68
C THR A 61 2.07 20.48 -13.19
N GLN A 62 1.38 21.50 -13.68
CA GLN A 62 -0.01 21.76 -13.28
C GLN A 62 -0.94 20.58 -13.58
N ILE A 63 -0.70 19.87 -14.69
CA ILE A 63 -1.45 18.66 -15.06
C ILE A 63 -1.15 17.51 -14.09
N ALA A 64 0.12 17.26 -13.76
CA ALA A 64 0.48 16.20 -12.83
C ALA A 64 -0.08 16.46 -11.41
N LEU A 65 -0.10 17.72 -10.98
CA LEU A 65 -0.72 18.13 -9.72
C LEU A 65 -2.24 17.93 -9.77
N TYR A 66 -2.90 18.36 -10.85
CA TYR A 66 -4.33 18.11 -11.04
C TYR A 66 -4.63 16.61 -10.96
N ASP A 67 -3.93 15.77 -11.71
CA ASP A 67 -4.14 14.32 -11.70
C ASP A 67 -3.87 13.70 -10.32
N CYS A 68 -2.84 14.17 -9.61
CA CYS A 68 -2.52 13.73 -8.25
C CYS A 68 -3.67 14.00 -7.27
N GLU A 69 -4.28 15.20 -7.33
CA GLU A 69 -5.40 15.56 -6.46
C GLU A 69 -6.68 14.77 -6.76
N HIS A 70 -6.85 14.30 -8.00
CA HIS A 70 -8.02 13.50 -8.40
C HIS A 70 -7.79 11.99 -8.28
N MET A 71 -6.59 11.56 -7.89
CA MET A 71 -6.26 10.14 -7.75
C MET A 71 -6.89 9.55 -6.48
N VAL A 72 -7.68 8.48 -6.65
CA VAL A 72 -8.36 7.81 -5.54
C VAL A 72 -7.72 6.46 -5.25
N PHE A 73 -7.26 6.28 -4.02
CA PHE A 73 -6.76 5.00 -3.51
C PHE A 73 -7.78 4.34 -2.57
N ASN A 74 -8.25 3.14 -2.91
CA ASN A 74 -9.14 2.34 -2.07
C ASN A 74 -8.58 0.91 -1.93
N PRO A 75 -8.19 0.44 -0.73
CA PRO A 75 -7.68 -0.91 -0.51
C PRO A 75 -8.70 -2.02 -0.80
N TRP A 76 -10.00 -1.70 -0.84
CA TRP A 76 -11.07 -2.62 -1.22
C TRP A 76 -11.28 -2.72 -2.74
N ASN A 77 -10.55 -1.93 -3.54
CA ASN A 77 -10.41 -2.16 -4.97
C ASN A 77 -9.35 -3.25 -5.21
N SER A 78 -9.68 -4.48 -4.81
CA SER A 78 -8.79 -5.63 -4.87
C SER A 78 -9.47 -6.83 -5.52
N LEU A 79 -8.68 -7.80 -5.98
CA LEU A 79 -9.19 -9.12 -6.32
C LEU A 79 -9.83 -9.78 -5.08
N PRO A 80 -10.84 -10.67 -5.26
CA PRO A 80 -11.45 -11.41 -4.16
C PRO A 80 -10.43 -12.18 -3.31
N GLU A 81 -9.41 -12.76 -3.95
CA GLU A 81 -8.33 -13.53 -3.30
C GLU A 81 -7.43 -12.64 -2.43
N HIS A 82 -7.38 -11.34 -2.71
CA HIS A 82 -6.58 -10.34 -2.00
C HIS A 82 -7.42 -9.47 -1.07
N ARG A 83 -8.63 -9.93 -0.72
CA ARG A 83 -9.54 -9.19 0.15
C ARG A 83 -8.83 -8.71 1.43
N PRO A 84 -8.94 -7.42 1.78
CA PRO A 84 -8.35 -6.90 3.02
C PRO A 84 -8.88 -7.63 4.27
N LEU A 85 -7.97 -8.05 5.14
CA LEU A 85 -8.26 -8.77 6.38
C LEU A 85 -8.01 -7.91 7.62
N GLY A 86 -8.61 -8.30 8.75
CA GLY A 86 -8.54 -7.58 10.03
C GLY A 86 -9.61 -6.51 10.21
N ASN A 87 -9.97 -6.23 11.47
CA ASN A 87 -11.03 -5.31 11.86
C ASN A 87 -10.84 -3.90 11.29
N VAL A 88 -9.62 -3.36 11.35
CA VAL A 88 -9.30 -2.03 10.80
C VAL A 88 -9.58 -1.96 9.30
N ASN A 89 -9.16 -2.96 8.54
CA ASN A 89 -9.43 -2.97 7.10
C ASN A 89 -10.91 -3.16 6.80
N ARG A 90 -11.64 -4.01 7.54
CA ARG A 90 -13.10 -4.17 7.40
C ARG A 90 -13.83 -2.85 7.66
N MET A 91 -13.44 -2.12 8.69
CA MET A 91 -13.98 -0.78 8.97
C MET A 91 -13.71 0.19 7.81
N ARG A 92 -12.52 0.15 7.19
CA ARG A 92 -12.20 0.99 6.02
C ARG A 92 -13.17 0.79 4.87
N LEU A 93 -13.77 -0.40 4.69
CA LEU A 93 -14.78 -0.60 3.64
C LEU A 93 -15.95 0.36 3.81
N ALA A 94 -16.51 0.43 5.01
CA ALA A 94 -17.63 1.31 5.32
C ALA A 94 -17.24 2.79 5.13
N VAL A 95 -16.05 3.18 5.58
CA VAL A 95 -15.54 4.56 5.42
C VAL A 95 -15.37 4.93 3.95
N TYR A 96 -14.77 4.07 3.12
CA TYR A 96 -14.59 4.37 1.70
C TYR A 96 -15.92 4.37 0.93
N LEU A 97 -16.88 3.52 1.29
CA LEU A 97 -18.23 3.55 0.71
C LEU A 97 -18.94 4.86 1.05
N ALA A 98 -18.83 5.33 2.29
CA ALA A 98 -19.40 6.62 2.70
C ALA A 98 -18.70 7.81 2.02
N SER A 99 -17.36 7.83 1.99
CA SER A 99 -16.59 8.91 1.35
C SER A 99 -16.91 9.07 -0.13
N ARG A 100 -17.16 7.97 -0.86
CA ARG A 100 -17.60 8.02 -2.26
C ARG A 100 -18.94 8.70 -2.47
N GLN A 101 -19.82 8.74 -1.46
CA GLN A 101 -21.11 9.41 -1.53
C GLN A 101 -20.98 10.94 -1.38
N TYR A 102 -19.91 11.42 -0.75
CA TYR A 102 -19.67 12.85 -0.51
C TYR A 102 -18.66 13.49 -1.47
N GLY A 103 -17.86 12.70 -2.20
CA GLY A 103 -16.87 13.19 -3.17
C GLY A 103 -17.43 13.56 -4.56
N GLY A 104 -18.75 13.69 -4.70
CA GLY A 104 -19.39 14.16 -5.93
C GLY A 104 -19.42 15.68 -5.97
N ASN A 105 -18.40 16.28 -6.58
CA ASN A 105 -18.49 17.59 -7.22
C ASN A 105 -18.35 17.40 -8.73
#